data_AF-A0A3R8C698-F1
#
_entry.id   AF-A0A3R8C698-F1
#
_cell.length_a   1.000
_cell.length_b   1.000
_cell.length_c   1.000
_cell.angle_alpha   90.00
_cell.angle_beta   90.00
_cell.angle_gamma   90.00
#
_symmetry.space_group_name_H-M   'P 1'
#
loop_
_entity.id
_entity.type
_entity.pdbx_description
1 polymer ?
#
loop_
_entity_poly.entity_id
_entity_poly.type
_entity_poly.pdbx_seq_one_letter_code
_entity_poly.pdbx_strand_id
1 'polypeptide(L)'
;GIISTEPAYPPFLWVHADNVASGIGTAHVDVAKEAIVDWDPEYLFIDLGTLGMENDGALGQVKTDPALKGLSAVKSGKVYGLLPYNSYNTNYEVVLANAYFVGKVLYPDRFADVDPVKKADELFTFFAGEPVFEEYNAGYRGLGFTQIPI
;
A
#
# COMPACT_ATOMS: atom_id res chain seq x y z
N GLY A 1 -10.97 1.67 5.23
CA GLY A 1 -11.14 0.19 5.07
C GLY A 1 -10.91 -0.18 3.62
N ILE A 2 -11.18 -1.43 3.22
CA ILE A 2 -10.83 -1.95 1.88
C ILE A 2 -11.49 -1.20 0.72
N ILE A 3 -12.65 -0.57 0.96
CA ILE A 3 -13.41 0.19 -0.04
C ILE A 3 -12.88 1.61 -0.29
N SER A 4 -12.00 2.10 0.57
CA SER A 4 -11.40 3.43 0.42
C SER A 4 -10.15 3.30 -0.44
N THR A 5 -10.11 4.02 -1.57
CA THR A 5 -9.02 3.94 -2.55
C THR A 5 -8.72 5.31 -3.16
N GLU A 6 -7.62 5.39 -3.92
CA GLU A 6 -7.18 6.60 -4.59
C GLU A 6 -6.88 6.31 -6.08
N PRO A 7 -7.76 6.73 -7.00
CA PRO A 7 -7.61 6.50 -8.44
C PRO A 7 -6.32 7.08 -9.04
N ALA A 8 -5.91 8.25 -8.53
CA ALA A 8 -4.71 8.97 -8.98
C ALA A 8 -3.55 8.83 -7.99
N TYR A 9 -3.44 7.66 -7.32
CA TYR A 9 -2.42 7.40 -6.30
C TYR A 9 -1.01 7.64 -6.85
N PRO A 10 -0.25 8.65 -6.36
CA PRO A 10 1.01 9.06 -6.97
C PRO A 10 2.06 7.94 -7.09
N PRO A 11 2.24 7.06 -6.08
CA PRO A 11 3.15 5.92 -6.18
C PRO A 11 2.83 5.00 -7.37
N PHE A 12 1.56 4.79 -7.71
CA PHE A 12 1.18 3.97 -8.86
C PHE A 12 1.42 4.71 -10.18
N LEU A 13 1.11 6.01 -10.23
CA LEU A 13 1.35 6.83 -11.42
C LEU A 13 2.84 6.89 -11.79
N TRP A 14 3.73 7.07 -10.82
CA TRP A 14 5.16 7.24 -11.07
C TRP A 14 5.87 5.95 -11.50
N VAL A 15 5.38 4.80 -11.05
CA VAL A 15 5.92 3.50 -11.47
C VAL A 15 5.17 2.91 -12.65
N HIS A 16 4.16 3.61 -13.18
CA HIS A 16 3.28 3.15 -14.26
C HIS A 16 2.54 1.85 -13.93
N ALA A 17 2.11 1.69 -12.68
CA ALA A 17 1.23 0.59 -12.29
C ALA A 17 -0.17 0.79 -12.90
N ASP A 18 -0.78 -0.31 -13.36
CA ASP A 18 -2.15 -0.31 -13.85
C ASP A 18 -3.12 -0.32 -12.66
N ASN A 19 -3.60 0.86 -12.27
CA ASN A 19 -4.56 1.00 -11.17
C ASN A 19 -5.96 0.66 -11.68
N VAL A 20 -6.55 -0.42 -11.17
CA VAL A 20 -7.92 -0.85 -11.52
C VAL A 20 -8.99 0.20 -11.17
N ALA A 21 -8.70 1.09 -10.22
CA ALA A 21 -9.57 2.21 -9.86
C ALA A 21 -9.28 3.49 -10.67
N SER A 22 -8.35 3.47 -11.64
CA SER A 22 -8.01 4.66 -12.43
C SER A 22 -9.20 5.22 -13.22
N GLY A 23 -9.21 6.53 -13.46
CA GLY A 23 -10.23 7.19 -14.29
C GLY A 23 -11.57 7.48 -13.62
N ILE A 24 -11.83 6.94 -12.41
CA ILE A 24 -13.08 7.22 -11.67
C ILE A 24 -12.99 8.45 -10.75
N GLY A 25 -11.83 9.11 -10.70
CA GLY A 25 -11.59 10.30 -9.89
C GLY A 25 -10.13 10.75 -9.91
N THR A 26 -9.82 11.83 -9.21
CA THR A 26 -8.45 12.38 -9.10
C THR A 26 -7.93 12.45 -7.66
N ALA A 27 -8.74 12.01 -6.69
CA ALA A 27 -8.43 12.03 -5.26
C ALA A 27 -9.15 10.83 -4.61
N HIS A 28 -9.16 10.76 -3.26
CA HIS A 28 -9.88 9.74 -2.51
C HIS A 28 -11.29 9.48 -3.04
N VAL A 29 -11.64 8.20 -3.19
CA VAL A 29 -12.99 7.72 -3.47
C VAL A 29 -13.30 6.48 -2.64
N ASP A 30 -14.57 6.35 -2.27
CA ASP A 30 -15.11 5.09 -1.76
C ASP A 30 -15.73 4.31 -2.93
N VAL A 31 -15.39 3.03 -3.06
CA VAL A 31 -15.91 2.14 -4.10
C VAL A 31 -16.80 1.05 -3.51
N ALA A 32 -17.69 0.49 -4.32
CA ALA A 32 -18.43 -0.70 -3.90
C ALA A 32 -17.48 -1.90 -3.74
N LYS A 33 -17.75 -2.78 -2.78
CA LYS A 33 -16.96 -4.01 -2.59
C LYS A 33 -17.07 -4.91 -3.82
N GLU A 34 -18.25 -4.94 -4.43
CA GLU A 34 -18.54 -5.65 -5.67
C GLU A 34 -17.63 -5.18 -6.80
N ALA A 35 -17.33 -3.87 -6.89
CA ALA A 35 -16.40 -3.36 -7.88
C ALA A 35 -14.97 -3.90 -7.67
N ILE A 36 -14.51 -4.02 -6.42
CA ILE A 36 -13.19 -4.60 -6.10
C ILE A 36 -13.13 -6.08 -6.52
N VAL A 37 -14.22 -6.82 -6.29
CA VAL A 37 -14.34 -8.22 -6.71
C VAL A 37 -14.37 -8.35 -8.23
N ASP A 38 -15.09 -7.46 -8.93
CA ASP A 38 -15.17 -7.45 -10.39
C ASP A 38 -13.84 -7.03 -11.04
N TRP A 39 -13.09 -6.12 -10.42
CA TRP A 39 -11.76 -5.72 -10.88
C TRP A 39 -10.69 -6.80 -10.68
N ASP A 40 -10.86 -7.65 -9.66
CA ASP A 40 -9.98 -8.77 -9.31
C ASP A 40 -8.47 -8.50 -9.48
N PRO A 41 -7.89 -7.55 -8.72
CA PRO A 41 -6.52 -7.13 -8.94
C PRO A 41 -5.52 -8.26 -8.67
N GLU A 42 -4.43 -8.29 -9.46
CA GLU A 42 -3.34 -9.24 -9.28
C GLU A 42 -2.49 -8.94 -8.04
N TYR A 43 -2.35 -7.66 -7.69
CA TYR A 43 -1.62 -7.18 -6.52
C TYR A 43 -2.53 -6.33 -5.67
N LEU A 44 -2.47 -6.51 -4.34
CA LEU A 44 -3.23 -5.71 -3.40
C LEU A 44 -2.27 -5.00 -2.44
N PHE A 45 -2.27 -3.68 -2.47
CA PHE A 45 -1.52 -2.84 -1.55
C PHE A 45 -2.47 -2.28 -0.50
N ILE A 46 -2.21 -2.57 0.77
CA ILE A 46 -3.03 -2.19 1.92
C ILE A 46 -2.39 -1.00 2.62
N ASP A 47 -3.12 0.11 2.74
CA ASP A 47 -2.75 1.20 3.62
C ASP A 47 -2.87 0.74 5.10
N LEU A 48 -1.73 0.67 5.77
CA LEU A 48 -1.63 0.22 7.16
C LEU A 48 -2.19 1.24 8.16
N GLY A 49 -2.48 2.48 7.73
CA GLY A 49 -3.28 3.44 8.50
C GLY A 49 -4.67 2.91 8.85
N THR A 50 -5.18 1.94 8.09
CA THR A 50 -6.48 1.30 8.39
C THR A 50 -6.43 0.31 9.56
N LEU A 51 -5.25 -0.12 10.03
CA LEU A 51 -5.12 -1.11 11.11
C LEU A 51 -5.75 -0.66 12.45
N GLY A 52 -5.89 0.65 12.66
CA GLY A 52 -6.53 1.21 13.85
C GLY A 52 -8.07 1.15 13.82
N MET A 53 -8.67 0.75 12.70
CA MET A 53 -10.12 0.56 12.59
C MET A 53 -10.57 -0.74 13.27
N GLU A 54 -11.88 -0.89 13.48
CA GLU A 54 -12.45 -2.15 13.96
C GLU A 54 -12.01 -3.34 13.10
N ASN A 55 -11.76 -4.47 13.77
CA ASN A 55 -11.34 -5.73 13.13
C ASN A 55 -10.16 -5.57 12.15
N ASP A 56 -9.12 -4.83 12.54
CA ASP A 56 -7.90 -4.60 11.72
C ASP A 56 -8.14 -3.94 10.35
N GLY A 57 -9.26 -3.23 10.18
CA GLY A 57 -9.56 -2.43 8.99
C GLY A 57 -9.52 -3.22 7.68
N ALA A 58 -8.84 -2.67 6.66
CA ALA A 58 -8.78 -3.30 5.34
C ALA A 58 -8.13 -4.69 5.39
N LEU A 59 -7.11 -4.85 6.24
CA LEU A 59 -6.41 -6.13 6.39
C LEU A 59 -7.32 -7.20 7.00
N GLY A 60 -8.05 -6.89 8.07
CA GLY A 60 -8.97 -7.86 8.65
C GLY A 60 -10.16 -8.16 7.74
N GLN A 61 -10.65 -7.19 6.97
CA GLN A 61 -11.67 -7.41 5.93
C GLN A 61 -11.20 -8.44 4.89
N VAL A 62 -9.98 -8.29 4.36
CA VAL A 62 -9.37 -9.26 3.43
C VAL A 62 -9.26 -10.66 4.06
N LYS A 63 -8.94 -10.74 5.36
CA LYS A 63 -8.81 -12.01 6.11
C LYS A 63 -10.12 -12.69 6.48
N THR A 64 -11.24 -11.98 6.47
CA THR A 64 -12.50 -12.49 7.05
C THR A 64 -13.66 -12.53 6.06
N ASP A 65 -13.71 -11.60 5.10
CA ASP A 65 -14.80 -11.51 4.12
C ASP A 65 -14.63 -12.58 3.02
N PRO A 66 -15.61 -13.51 2.84
CA PRO A 66 -15.54 -14.54 1.81
C PRO A 66 -15.38 -14.02 0.39
N ALA A 67 -15.96 -12.86 0.07
CA ALA A 67 -15.85 -12.27 -1.27
C ALA A 67 -14.41 -11.81 -1.55
N LEU A 68 -13.76 -11.20 -0.56
CA LEU A 68 -12.39 -10.70 -0.68
C LEU A 68 -11.35 -11.83 -0.65
N LYS A 69 -11.62 -12.93 0.07
CA LYS A 69 -10.80 -14.15 -0.01
C LYS A 69 -10.79 -14.78 -1.40
N GLY A 70 -11.79 -14.46 -2.23
CA GLY A 70 -11.89 -14.91 -3.60
C GLY A 70 -10.89 -14.25 -4.56
N LEU A 71 -10.33 -13.09 -4.18
CA LEU A 71 -9.48 -12.28 -5.05
C LEU A 71 -8.19 -13.01 -5.44
N SER A 72 -7.74 -12.78 -6.67
CA SER A 72 -6.52 -13.31 -7.24
C SER A 72 -5.28 -12.91 -6.44
N ALA A 73 -5.17 -11.65 -6.02
CA ALA A 73 -4.08 -11.19 -5.13
C ALA A 73 -4.04 -11.97 -3.81
N VAL A 74 -5.20 -12.27 -3.21
CA VAL A 74 -5.28 -12.98 -1.92
C VAL A 74 -4.87 -14.45 -2.09
N LYS A 75 -5.41 -15.12 -3.10
CA LYS A 75 -5.10 -16.53 -3.39
C LYS A 75 -3.63 -16.75 -3.76
N SER A 76 -3.01 -15.78 -4.43
CA SER A 76 -1.60 -15.84 -4.83
C SER A 76 -0.65 -15.27 -3.76
N GLY A 77 -1.17 -14.80 -2.64
CA GLY A 77 -0.39 -14.18 -1.56
C GLY A 77 0.21 -12.83 -1.91
N LYS A 78 -0.21 -12.18 -3.01
CA LYS A 78 0.28 -10.87 -3.47
C LYS A 78 -0.41 -9.71 -2.75
N VAL A 79 -0.41 -9.76 -1.42
CA VAL A 79 -0.95 -8.72 -0.54
C VAL A 79 0.20 -8.05 0.21
N TYR A 80 0.30 -6.73 0.15
CA TYR A 80 1.47 -5.98 0.64
C TYR A 80 1.05 -4.80 1.50
N GLY A 81 1.83 -4.49 2.55
CA GLY A 81 1.59 -3.35 3.43
C GLY A 81 2.31 -2.08 2.95
N LEU A 82 1.57 -0.97 2.85
CA LEU A 82 2.10 0.37 2.61
C LEU A 82 1.99 1.23 3.86
N LEU A 83 2.99 2.08 4.07
CA LEU A 83 2.97 3.05 5.16
C LEU A 83 1.93 4.15 4.88
N PRO A 84 1.11 4.55 5.85
CA PRO A 84 0.16 5.63 5.66
C PRO A 84 0.89 6.96 5.46
N TYR A 85 0.44 7.76 4.51
CA TYR A 85 1.12 9.00 4.16
C TYR A 85 0.27 10.26 4.39
N ASN A 86 -1.03 10.11 4.69
CA ASN A 86 -2.00 11.20 4.72
C ASN A 86 -2.59 11.49 6.12
N SER A 87 -2.00 10.93 7.18
CA SER A 87 -2.35 11.27 8.56
C SER A 87 -1.96 12.73 8.85
N TYR A 88 -2.95 13.58 9.12
CA TYR A 88 -2.85 15.04 9.33
C TYR A 88 -2.56 15.87 8.06
N ASN A 89 -1.48 15.57 7.34
CA ASN A 89 -1.12 16.15 6.04
C ASN A 89 -0.36 15.12 5.20
N THR A 90 0.00 15.46 3.96
CA THR A 90 0.82 14.61 3.09
C THR A 90 2.27 14.56 3.58
N ASN A 91 2.72 13.37 3.97
CA ASN A 91 4.10 13.04 4.30
C ASN A 91 4.82 12.59 3.02
N TYR A 92 5.44 13.54 2.31
CA TYR A 92 5.99 13.31 0.96
C TYR A 92 7.09 12.25 0.93
N GLU A 93 7.90 12.17 1.99
CA GLU A 93 8.91 11.15 2.20
C GLU A 93 8.30 9.74 2.24
N VAL A 94 7.13 9.58 2.84
CA VAL A 94 6.40 8.30 2.86
C VAL A 94 5.80 7.99 1.49
N VAL A 95 5.28 8.98 0.77
CA VAL A 95 4.79 8.80 -0.62
C VAL A 95 5.93 8.30 -1.52
N LEU A 96 7.10 8.90 -1.44
CA LEU A 96 8.29 8.49 -2.19
C LEU A 96 8.75 7.08 -1.80
N ALA A 97 8.82 6.78 -0.50
CA ALA A 97 9.21 5.45 -0.01
C ALA A 97 8.23 4.37 -0.49
N ASN A 98 6.92 4.63 -0.39
CA ASN A 98 5.88 3.75 -0.93
C ASN A 98 6.06 3.50 -2.44
N ALA A 99 6.40 4.53 -3.22
CA ALA A 99 6.65 4.38 -4.67
C ALA A 99 7.83 3.45 -4.98
N TYR A 100 8.94 3.56 -4.25
CA TYR A 100 10.07 2.64 -4.40
C TYR A 100 9.70 1.20 -4.05
N PHE A 101 8.93 1.00 -2.98
CA PHE A 101 8.47 -0.33 -2.60
C PHE A 101 7.51 -0.92 -3.63
N VAL A 102 6.50 -0.17 -4.08
CA VAL A 102 5.58 -0.61 -5.15
C VAL A 102 6.38 -0.94 -6.42
N GLY A 103 7.31 -0.08 -6.82
CA GLY A 103 8.16 -0.32 -7.98
C GLY A 103 8.98 -1.61 -7.86
N LYS A 104 9.56 -1.87 -6.68
CA LYS A 104 10.29 -3.12 -6.38
C LYS A 104 9.40 -4.36 -6.46
N VAL A 105 8.17 -4.27 -5.96
CA VAL A 105 7.21 -5.38 -5.97
C VAL A 105 6.73 -5.70 -7.39
N LEU A 106 6.39 -4.68 -8.17
CA LEU A 106 5.82 -4.86 -9.52
C LEU A 106 6.88 -5.11 -10.59
N TYR A 107 8.08 -4.52 -10.44
CA TYR A 107 9.14 -4.54 -11.44
C TYR A 107 10.50 -4.88 -10.80
N PRO A 108 10.66 -6.06 -10.17
CA PRO A 108 11.85 -6.39 -9.37
C PRO A 108 13.16 -6.27 -10.13
N ASP A 109 13.18 -6.62 -11.42
CA ASP A 109 14.37 -6.53 -12.29
C ASP A 109 14.81 -5.07 -12.53
N ARG A 110 13.86 -4.13 -12.55
CA ARG A 110 14.13 -2.69 -12.76
C ARG A 110 14.58 -1.99 -11.50
N PHE A 111 14.26 -2.56 -10.35
CA PHE A 111 14.59 -2.06 -9.03
C PHE A 111 15.58 -2.99 -8.32
N ALA A 112 16.40 -3.74 -9.07
CA ALA A 112 17.28 -4.77 -8.52
C ALA A 112 18.26 -4.23 -7.46
N ASP A 113 18.72 -3.01 -7.64
CA ASP A 113 19.61 -2.24 -6.77
C ASP A 113 18.91 -1.55 -5.60
N VAL A 114 17.57 -1.51 -5.59
CA VAL A 114 16.79 -0.86 -4.54
C VAL A 114 16.47 -1.84 -3.41
N ASP A 115 16.87 -1.45 -2.20
CA ASP A 115 16.38 -1.96 -0.92
C ASP A 115 15.35 -0.95 -0.38
N PRO A 116 14.04 -1.28 -0.37
CA PRO A 116 12.98 -0.34 0.02
C PRO A 116 13.14 0.22 1.44
N VAL A 117 13.65 -0.57 2.39
CA VAL A 117 13.83 -0.14 3.78
C VAL A 117 14.94 0.89 3.85
N LYS A 118 16.11 0.60 3.26
CA LYS A 118 17.21 1.56 3.20
C LYS A 118 16.83 2.83 2.45
N LYS A 119 16.09 2.70 1.36
CA LYS A 119 15.62 3.85 0.58
C LYS A 119 14.66 4.73 1.39
N ALA A 120 13.82 4.13 2.23
CA ALA A 120 12.96 4.85 3.15
C ALA A 120 13.77 5.62 4.20
N ASP A 121 14.77 4.98 4.82
CA ASP A 121 15.65 5.64 5.78
C ASP A 121 16.45 6.79 5.15
N GLU A 122 16.92 6.64 3.90
CA GLU A 122 17.55 7.73 3.14
C GLU A 122 16.60 8.93 2.98
N LEU A 123 15.34 8.66 2.62
CA LEU A 123 14.31 9.70 2.46
C LEU A 123 13.96 10.35 3.81
N PHE A 124 13.73 9.55 4.85
CA PHE A 124 13.41 10.05 6.19
C PHE A 124 14.57 10.88 6.76
N THR A 125 15.81 10.46 6.53
CA THR A 125 16.99 11.25 6.91
C THR A 125 17.03 12.58 6.15
N PHE A 126 16.71 12.57 4.85
CA PHE A 126 16.73 13.79 4.05
C PHE A 126 15.65 14.79 4.47
N PHE A 127 14.42 14.34 4.74
CA PHE A 127 13.28 15.20 5.06
C PHE A 127 13.17 15.54 6.55
N ALA A 128 13.47 14.58 7.43
CA ALA A 128 13.24 14.67 8.88
C ALA A 128 14.52 14.58 9.73
N GLY A 129 15.68 14.33 9.10
CA GLY A 129 17.00 14.35 9.75
C GLY A 129 17.48 13.02 10.34
N GLU A 130 16.62 11.99 10.40
CA GLU A 130 16.93 10.70 11.03
C GLU A 130 16.35 9.49 10.25
N PRO A 131 17.03 8.32 10.27
CA PRO A 131 16.57 7.09 9.63
C PRO A 131 15.59 6.33 10.54
N VAL A 132 14.33 6.78 10.54
CA VAL A 132 13.30 6.32 11.49
C VAL A 132 12.37 5.23 10.94
N PHE A 133 12.74 4.52 9.86
CA PHE A 133 11.83 3.55 9.24
C PHE A 133 11.36 2.46 10.21
N GLU A 134 12.28 1.84 10.94
CA GLU A 134 11.95 0.75 11.86
C GLU A 134 11.02 1.20 13.00
N GLU A 135 11.29 2.37 13.59
CA GLU A 135 10.42 2.95 14.63
C GLU A 135 9.03 3.27 14.08
N TYR A 136 8.98 3.90 12.90
CA TYR A 136 7.74 4.22 12.22
C TYR A 136 6.94 2.95 11.90
N ASN A 137 7.59 1.92 11.36
CA ASN A 137 6.99 0.65 10.98
C ASN A 137 6.51 -0.16 12.20
N ALA A 138 7.17 -0.04 13.36
CA ALA A 138 6.73 -0.67 14.60
C ALA A 138 5.31 -0.23 15.00
N GLY A 139 4.95 1.03 14.72
CA GLY A 139 3.58 1.54 14.88
C GLY A 139 2.53 0.82 14.02
N TYR A 140 2.97 0.14 12.96
CA TYR A 140 2.15 -0.62 12.02
C TYR A 140 2.43 -2.13 12.09
N ARG A 141 2.82 -2.62 13.27
CA ARG A 141 3.07 -4.03 13.57
C ARG A 141 4.20 -4.65 12.72
N GLY A 142 5.10 -3.82 12.19
CA GLY A 142 6.19 -4.28 11.31
C GLY A 142 5.73 -4.74 9.93
N LEU A 143 4.51 -4.39 9.50
CA LEU A 143 3.92 -4.87 8.24
C LEU A 143 4.25 -3.98 7.03
N GLY A 144 4.83 -2.80 7.23
CA GLY A 144 5.24 -1.88 6.18
C GLY A 144 6.33 -2.48 5.31
N PHE A 145 6.16 -2.38 3.99
CA PHE A 145 7.09 -2.91 2.98
C PHE A 145 7.31 -4.43 3.07
N THR A 146 6.26 -5.15 3.47
CA THR A 146 6.27 -6.61 3.52
C THR A 146 5.13 -7.21 2.71
N GLN A 147 5.33 -8.45 2.27
CA GLN A 147 4.24 -9.31 1.84
C GLN A 147 3.52 -9.84 3.08
N ILE A 148 2.23 -9.54 3.20
CA ILE A 148 1.43 -9.88 4.37
C ILE A 148 0.88 -11.31 4.20
N PRO A 149 1.15 -12.24 5.13
CA PRO A 149 0.49 -13.54 5.11
C PRO A 149 -0.99 -13.38 5.47
N ILE A 150 -1.86 -13.80 4.55
CA ILE A 150 -3.33 -13.74 4.65
C ILE A 150 -3.92 -15.12 4.91
#